data_AF-A0A7C1V470-F1
#
_entry.id   AF-A0A7C1V470-F1
#
_cell.length_a   1.000
_cell.length_b   1.000
_cell.length_c   1.000
_cell.angle_alpha   90.00
_cell.angle_beta   90.00
_cell.angle_gamma   90.00
#
_symmetry.space_group_name_H-M   'P 1'
#
loop_
_entity.id
_entity.type
_entity.pdbx_description
1 polymer ?
#
loop_
_entity_poly.entity_id
_entity_poly.type
_entity_poly.pdbx_seq_one_letter_code
_entity_poly.pdbx_strand_id
1 'polypeptide(L)'
;MKIGVNFKPLYFYSSNLKKIKHHLLDMGYVIKEESDFFLKLELFQSNERFLIRIYKTGDFSYYSYYDRINRIQLSNLISKSMVLLENLRSNNFIQVEYPQKIYFLFFGEKKNIKPERIKKVILKICKNYFNQCKIIYKFQNEYMLKLEASQENII
;
A
#
# COMPACT_ATOMS: atom_id res chain seq x y z
N MET A 1 -4.06 -5.16 -16.55
CA MET A 1 -3.99 -3.82 -15.90
C MET A 1 -3.31 -3.97 -14.54
N LYS A 2 -2.48 -3.01 -14.11
CA LYS A 2 -1.76 -3.02 -12.82
C LYS A 2 -2.27 -1.90 -11.93
N ILE A 3 -2.67 -2.20 -10.70
CA ILE A 3 -2.97 -1.18 -9.68
C ILE A 3 -1.90 -1.25 -8.60
N GLY A 4 -1.44 -0.10 -8.15
CA GLY A 4 -0.52 0.06 -7.04
C GLY A 4 -1.14 0.84 -5.89
N VAL A 5 -0.78 0.51 -4.65
CA VAL A 5 -1.00 1.38 -3.49
C VAL A 5 0.35 1.63 -2.85
N ASN A 6 0.73 2.90 -2.69
CA ASN A 6 1.99 3.28 -2.10
C ASN A 6 1.81 4.16 -0.85
N PHE A 7 2.40 3.77 0.29
CA PHE A 7 2.35 4.50 1.56
C PHE A 7 3.68 5.18 1.87
N LYS A 8 3.67 6.47 2.24
CA LYS A 8 4.84 7.28 2.65
C LYS A 8 4.43 8.47 3.54
N PRO A 9 5.25 9.00 4.45
CA PRO A 9 6.52 8.44 4.90
C PRO A 9 6.29 7.26 5.86
N LEU A 10 7.19 6.28 5.81
CA LEU A 10 7.26 5.22 6.82
C LEU A 10 8.69 5.15 7.32
N TYR A 11 8.90 5.19 8.63
CA TYR A 11 10.23 5.06 9.21
C TYR A 11 10.46 3.59 9.58
N PHE A 12 11.62 3.02 9.28
CA PHE A 12 11.95 1.67 9.75
C PHE A 12 12.76 1.76 11.03
N TYR A 13 12.25 1.18 12.12
CA TYR A 13 12.99 1.12 13.40
C TYR A 13 14.12 0.09 13.38
N SER A 14 13.96 -0.97 12.58
CA SER A 14 14.87 -2.11 12.63
C SER A 14 15.95 -2.00 11.55
N SER A 15 17.21 -1.98 11.97
CA SER A 15 18.37 -2.27 11.12
C SER A 15 18.43 -3.74 10.67
N ASN A 16 17.44 -4.57 11.03
CA ASN A 16 17.52 -6.01 10.85
C ASN A 16 16.52 -6.51 9.80
N LEU A 17 16.85 -6.24 8.54
CA LEU A 17 16.22 -6.79 7.34
C LEU A 17 15.98 -8.31 7.43
N LYS A 18 16.86 -9.06 8.12
CA LYS A 18 16.70 -10.50 8.31
C LYS A 18 15.48 -10.84 9.16
N LYS A 19 15.15 -10.07 10.20
CA LYS A 19 13.95 -10.30 11.02
C LYS A 19 12.68 -10.10 10.21
N ILE A 20 12.63 -9.01 9.43
CA ILE A 20 11.51 -8.72 8.53
C ILE A 20 11.33 -9.86 7.52
N LYS A 21 12.43 -10.36 6.93
CA LYS A 21 12.39 -11.50 6.00
C LYS A 21 11.85 -12.77 6.65
N HIS A 22 12.36 -13.16 7.82
CA HIS A 22 11.88 -14.37 8.52
C HIS A 22 10.40 -14.26 8.85
N HIS A 23 9.98 -13.13 9.41
CA HIS A 23 8.57 -12.89 9.73
C HIS A 23 7.65 -13.01 8.50
N LEU A 24 8.06 -12.46 7.36
CA LEU A 24 7.30 -12.55 6.12
C LEU A 24 7.28 -13.98 5.55
N LEU A 25 8.36 -14.75 5.70
CA LEU A 25 8.38 -16.17 5.35
C LEU A 25 7.41 -16.97 6.23
N ASP A 26 7.36 -16.69 7.53
CA ASP A 26 6.44 -17.33 8.48
C ASP A 26 4.97 -17.03 8.15
N MET A 27 4.70 -15.84 7.57
CA MET A 27 3.38 -15.48 7.03
C MET A 27 3.03 -16.16 5.69
N GLY A 28 3.94 -16.97 5.14
CA GLY A 28 3.73 -17.73 3.89
C GLY A 28 4.04 -16.95 2.61
N TYR A 29 4.77 -15.83 2.69
CA TYR A 29 5.21 -15.11 1.49
C TYR A 29 6.46 -15.75 0.89
N VAL A 30 6.52 -15.79 -0.44
CA VAL A 30 7.76 -16.02 -1.18
C VAL A 30 8.49 -14.69 -1.32
N ILE A 31 9.75 -14.63 -0.89
CA ILE A 31 10.57 -13.42 -0.95
C ILE A 31 11.58 -13.53 -2.09
N LYS A 32 11.59 -12.55 -2.98
CA LYS A 32 12.64 -12.32 -3.97
C LYS A 32 13.34 -11.01 -3.67
N GLU A 33 14.65 -11.07 -3.50
CA GLU A 33 15.47 -9.88 -3.30
C GLU A 33 15.81 -9.28 -4.66
N GLU A 34 15.40 -8.04 -4.90
CA GLU A 34 15.71 -7.32 -6.14
C GLU A 34 16.99 -6.46 -5.94
N SER A 35 17.24 -6.00 -4.72
CA SER A 35 18.51 -5.41 -4.25
C SER A 35 18.51 -5.33 -2.72
N ASP A 36 19.60 -4.83 -2.12
CA ASP A 36 19.79 -4.67 -0.67
C ASP A 36 18.63 -3.96 0.05
N PHE A 37 17.87 -3.14 -0.68
CA PHE A 37 16.78 -2.31 -0.16
C PHE A 37 15.42 -2.61 -0.78
N PHE A 38 15.29 -3.66 -1.59
CA PHE A 38 14.05 -4.00 -2.28
C PHE A 38 13.71 -5.48 -2.10
N LEU A 39 12.60 -5.73 -1.40
CA LEU A 39 12.01 -7.06 -1.26
C LEU A 39 10.72 -7.13 -2.07
N LYS A 40 10.67 -8.10 -2.97
CA LYS A 40 9.47 -8.45 -3.70
C LYS A 40 8.84 -9.68 -3.04
N LEU A 41 7.61 -9.54 -2.56
CA LEU A 41 6.84 -10.63 -1.97
C LEU A 41 5.79 -11.14 -2.95
N GLU A 42 5.70 -12.45 -3.08
CA GLU A 42 4.71 -13.14 -3.90
C GLU A 42 3.94 -14.11 -2.99
N LEU A 43 2.62 -14.20 -3.15
CA LEU A 43 1.82 -15.22 -2.48
C LEU A 43 1.79 -16.47 -3.36
N PHE A 44 2.08 -17.63 -2.79
CA PHE A 44 2.30 -18.89 -3.54
C PHE A 44 1.14 -19.28 -4.46
N GLN A 45 -0.09 -18.89 -4.13
CA GLN A 45 -1.31 -19.27 -4.84
C GLN A 45 -2.00 -18.11 -5.58
N SER A 46 -1.38 -16.93 -5.68
CA SER A 46 -2.02 -15.78 -6.32
C SER A 46 -1.12 -15.05 -7.32
N ASN A 47 -1.74 -14.42 -8.32
CA ASN A 47 -1.07 -13.51 -9.25
C ASN A 47 -0.76 -12.13 -8.60
N GLU A 48 -0.82 -12.04 -7.28
CA GLU A 48 -0.61 -10.81 -6.52
C GLU A 48 0.87 -10.66 -6.14
N ARG A 49 1.41 -9.45 -6.28
CA ARG A 49 2.84 -9.18 -6.03
C ARG A 49 3.00 -7.91 -5.20
N PHE A 50 3.56 -8.05 -4.02
CA PHE A 50 3.89 -6.94 -3.15
C PHE A 50 5.34 -6.53 -3.37
N LEU A 51 5.61 -5.23 -3.37
CA LEU A 51 6.96 -4.69 -3.43
C LEU A 51 7.17 -3.82 -2.18
N ILE A 52 7.99 -4.31 -1.27
CA ILE A 52 8.42 -3.56 -0.12
C ILE A 52 9.79 -2.95 -0.45
N ARG A 53 9.86 -1.63 -0.43
CA ARG A 53 11.11 -0.89 -0.60
C ARG A 53 11.54 -0.35 0.77
N ILE A 54 12.61 -0.91 1.29
CA ILE A 54 13.16 -0.67 2.62
C ILE A 54 14.27 0.39 2.49
N TYR A 55 13.91 1.67 2.57
CA TYR A 55 14.85 2.80 2.71
C TYR A 55 14.58 3.53 4.03
N LYS A 56 15.47 4.45 4.43
CA LYS A 56 15.26 5.37 5.58
C LYS A 56 13.89 6.08 5.59
N THR A 57 13.22 6.22 4.44
CA THR A 57 11.89 6.85 4.27
C THR A 57 10.74 5.87 4.02
N GLY A 58 11.02 4.56 3.97
CA GLY A 58 10.08 3.44 3.91
C GLY A 58 8.96 3.56 2.87
N ASP A 59 9.26 3.16 1.63
CA ASP A 59 8.27 3.14 0.57
C ASP A 59 7.59 1.76 0.52
N PHE A 60 6.30 1.68 0.84
CA PHE A 60 5.56 0.42 0.75
C PHE A 60 4.68 0.41 -0.47
N SER A 61 4.83 -0.54 -1.39
CA SER A 61 4.04 -0.57 -2.62
C SER A 61 3.42 -1.94 -2.87
N TYR A 62 2.09 -2.06 -2.80
CA TYR A 62 1.42 -3.28 -3.20
C TYR A 62 0.93 -3.18 -4.64
N TYR A 63 1.16 -4.21 -5.46
CA TYR A 63 0.62 -4.28 -6.80
C TYR A 63 -0.14 -5.58 -7.06
N SER A 64 -1.12 -5.54 -7.96
CA SER A 64 -1.71 -6.76 -8.48
C SER A 64 -2.06 -6.59 -9.94
N TYR A 65 -1.96 -7.69 -10.67
CA TYR A 65 -2.36 -7.77 -12.06
C TYR A 65 -3.81 -8.24 -12.13
N TYR A 66 -4.64 -7.45 -12.80
CA TYR A 66 -6.03 -7.79 -13.05
C TYR A 66 -6.36 -7.62 -14.53
N ASP A 67 -7.14 -8.55 -15.09
CA ASP A 67 -7.64 -8.45 -16.47
C ASP A 67 -8.58 -7.25 -16.64
N ARG A 68 -9.38 -6.96 -15.60
CA ARG A 68 -10.23 -5.78 -15.46
C ARG A 68 -10.10 -5.25 -14.04
N ILE A 69 -10.26 -3.94 -13.86
CA ILE A 69 -10.32 -3.32 -12.53
C ILE A 69 -11.77 -3.15 -12.13
N ASN A 70 -12.20 -3.85 -11.08
CA ASN A 70 -13.51 -3.62 -10.47
C ASN A 70 -13.39 -3.26 -8.97
N ARG A 71 -14.53 -2.91 -8.38
CA ARG A 71 -14.63 -2.50 -6.98
C ARG A 71 -14.13 -3.57 -6.01
N ILE A 72 -14.41 -4.84 -6.27
CA ILE A 72 -14.05 -5.95 -5.38
C ILE A 72 -12.53 -6.13 -5.37
N GLN A 73 -11.91 -6.18 -6.55
CA GLN A 73 -10.46 -6.32 -6.69
C GLN A 73 -9.71 -5.14 -6.06
N LEU A 74 -10.16 -3.91 -6.30
CA LEU A 74 -9.58 -2.73 -5.68
C LEU A 74 -9.77 -2.76 -4.16
N SER A 75 -10.94 -3.18 -3.67
CA SER A 75 -11.18 -3.29 -2.23
C SER A 75 -10.26 -4.30 -1.57
N ASN A 76 -10.10 -5.48 -2.19
CA ASN A 76 -9.21 -6.52 -1.71
C ASN A 76 -7.76 -6.06 -1.74
N LEU A 77 -7.35 -5.34 -2.79
CA LEU A 77 -6.00 -4.81 -2.93
C LEU A 77 -5.65 -3.89 -1.73
N ILE A 78 -6.53 -2.93 -1.46
CA ILE A 78 -6.30 -1.92 -0.43
C ILE A 78 -6.34 -2.55 0.96
N SER A 79 -7.35 -3.37 1.25
CA SER A 79 -7.46 -4.05 2.54
C SER A 79 -6.24 -4.91 2.84
N LYS A 80 -5.76 -5.71 1.87
CA LYS A 80 -4.55 -6.54 2.05
C LYS A 80 -3.30 -5.70 2.31
N SER A 81 -3.15 -4.58 1.59
CA SER A 81 -2.03 -3.65 1.80
C SER A 81 -2.00 -3.10 3.22
N MET A 82 -3.17 -2.69 3.71
CA MET A 82 -3.32 -2.10 5.04
C MET A 82 -3.09 -3.13 6.14
N VAL A 83 -3.59 -4.37 5.98
CA VAL A 83 -3.35 -5.47 6.93
C VAL A 83 -1.85 -5.76 7.06
N LEU A 84 -1.12 -5.81 5.94
CA LEU A 84 0.32 -6.03 5.97
C LEU A 84 1.05 -4.84 6.62
N LEU A 85 0.66 -3.61 6.30
CA LEU A 85 1.22 -2.40 6.93
C LEU A 85 1.01 -2.43 8.46
N GLU A 86 -0.20 -2.76 8.91
CA GLU A 86 -0.54 -2.85 10.32
C GLU A 86 0.21 -3.97 11.04
N ASN A 87 0.38 -5.11 10.36
CA ASN A 87 1.16 -6.22 10.89
C ASN A 87 2.63 -5.83 11.08
N LEU A 88 3.25 -5.17 10.09
CA LEU A 88 4.63 -4.72 10.21
C LEU A 88 4.79 -3.61 11.27
N ARG A 89 3.77 -2.76 11.44
CA ARG A 89 3.73 -1.73 12.49
C ARG A 89 3.64 -2.34 13.88
N SER A 90 2.68 -3.23 14.12
CA SER A 90 2.48 -3.90 15.42
C SER A 90 3.65 -4.77 15.86
N ASN A 91 4.46 -5.26 14.91
CA ASN A 91 5.71 -5.96 15.19
C ASN A 91 6.93 -5.02 15.32
N ASN A 92 6.73 -3.70 15.39
CA ASN A 92 7.77 -2.69 15.51
C ASN A 92 8.82 -2.72 14.38
N PHE A 93 8.48 -3.23 13.21
CA PHE A 93 9.38 -3.16 12.05
C PHE A 93 9.35 -1.77 11.42
N ILE A 94 8.20 -1.09 11.47
CA ILE A 94 7.97 0.25 10.92
C ILE A 94 7.22 1.17 11.90
N GLN A 95 7.46 2.46 11.75
CA GLN A 95 6.67 3.56 12.28
C GLN A 95 5.90 4.20 11.12
N VAL A 96 4.60 4.44 11.33
CA VAL A 96 3.84 5.33 10.45
C VAL A 96 4.05 6.77 10.92
N GLU A 97 4.49 7.63 10.01
CA GLU A 97 4.60 9.06 10.26
C GLU A 97 3.45 9.82 9.62
N TYR A 98 3.02 10.90 10.28
CA TYR A 98 1.97 11.79 9.80
C TYR A 98 2.56 13.14 9.38
N PRO A 99 2.04 13.78 8.31
CA PRO A 99 0.93 13.34 7.47
C PRO A 99 1.30 12.16 6.55
N GLN A 100 0.44 11.14 6.54
CA GLN A 100 0.64 9.95 5.71
C GLN A 100 0.07 10.17 4.31
N LYS A 101 0.94 10.10 3.31
CA LYS A 101 0.61 10.16 1.89
C LYS A 101 0.39 8.74 1.34
N ILE A 102 -0.71 8.57 0.63
CA ILE A 102 -1.10 7.29 0.02
C ILE A 102 -1.35 7.51 -1.46
N TYR A 103 -0.56 6.87 -2.31
CA TYR A 103 -0.65 6.99 -3.77
C TYR A 103 -1.30 5.74 -4.34
N PHE A 104 -2.47 5.90 -4.94
CA PHE A 104 -3.13 4.86 -5.72
C PHE A 104 -2.74 5.04 -7.18
N LEU A 105 -1.95 4.10 -7.70
CA LEU A 105 -1.41 4.11 -9.05
C LEU A 105 -2.25 3.18 -9.93
N PHE A 106 -2.73 3.66 -11.07
CA PHE A 106 -3.53 2.89 -12.02
C PHE A 106 -2.80 2.82 -13.35
N PHE A 107 -2.35 1.63 -13.75
CA PHE A 107 -1.68 1.39 -15.02
C PHE A 107 -2.52 0.46 -15.89
N GLY A 108 -2.90 0.90 -17.09
CA GLY A 108 -3.68 0.09 -18.03
C GLY A 108 -4.41 0.92 -19.09
N GLU A 109 -4.98 0.25 -20.08
CA GLU A 109 -5.68 0.92 -21.18
C GLU A 109 -6.89 1.75 -20.69
N LYS A 110 -6.90 3.02 -21.13
CA LYS A 110 -7.89 4.08 -20.79
C LYS A 110 -9.35 3.63 -20.79
N LYS A 111 -9.73 2.70 -21.68
CA LYS A 111 -11.14 2.39 -21.97
C LYS A 111 -11.90 1.77 -20.78
N ASN A 112 -11.20 1.19 -19.80
CA ASN A 112 -11.82 0.39 -18.74
C ASN A 112 -11.78 1.01 -17.34
N ILE A 113 -11.20 2.20 -17.17
CA ILE A 113 -11.08 2.86 -15.86
C ILE A 113 -12.05 4.05 -15.82
N LYS A 114 -13.02 4.03 -14.90
CA LYS A 114 -13.84 5.20 -14.57
C LYS A 114 -13.33 5.81 -13.25
N PRO A 115 -12.50 6.87 -13.29
CA PRO A 115 -11.82 7.40 -12.10
C PRO A 115 -12.75 7.72 -10.94
N GLU A 116 -13.93 8.29 -11.22
CA GLU A 116 -14.93 8.64 -10.19
C GLU A 116 -15.50 7.43 -9.43
N ARG A 117 -15.66 6.28 -10.09
CA ARG A 117 -16.13 5.04 -9.41
C ARG A 117 -15.06 4.49 -8.48
N ILE A 118 -13.81 4.51 -8.93
CA ILE A 118 -12.63 4.04 -8.19
C ILE A 118 -12.38 4.94 -6.97
N LYS A 119 -12.48 6.26 -7.15
CA LYS A 119 -12.39 7.27 -6.09
C LYS A 119 -13.34 6.97 -4.93
N LYS A 120 -14.62 6.70 -5.20
CA LYS A 120 -15.62 6.40 -4.15
C LYS A 120 -15.25 5.17 -3.33
N VAL A 121 -14.70 4.13 -3.97
CA VAL A 121 -14.25 2.90 -3.29
C VAL A 121 -13.06 3.18 -2.39
N ILE A 122 -12.07 3.91 -2.90
CA ILE A 122 -10.86 4.29 -2.16
C ILE A 122 -11.22 5.12 -0.94
N LEU A 123 -12.01 6.18 -1.11
CA LEU A 123 -12.43 7.04 0.00
C LEU A 123 -13.18 6.26 1.08
N LYS A 124 -14.04 5.31 0.69
CA LYS A 124 -14.77 4.47 1.65
C LYS A 124 -13.82 3.62 2.50
N ILE A 125 -12.81 3.00 1.89
CA ILE A 125 -11.87 2.12 2.61
C ILE A 125 -10.93 2.96 3.47
N CYS A 126 -10.39 4.06 2.93
CA CYS A 126 -9.51 4.94 3.68
C CYS A 126 -10.21 5.61 4.85
N LYS A 127 -11.50 5.98 4.73
CA LYS A 127 -12.27 6.48 5.87
C LYS A 127 -12.37 5.47 7.03
N ASN A 128 -12.47 4.18 6.70
CA ASN A 128 -12.52 3.14 7.73
C ASN A 128 -11.15 2.96 8.42
N TYR A 129 -10.07 2.99 7.64
CA TYR A 129 -8.70 2.80 8.16
C TYR A 129 -8.13 4.03 8.87
N PHE A 130 -8.48 5.23 8.42
CA PHE A 130 -8.02 6.52 8.97
C PHE A 130 -9.20 7.30 9.56
N ASN A 131 -10.05 6.62 10.33
CA ASN A 131 -11.28 7.19 10.88
C ASN A 131 -11.06 8.45 11.74
N GLN A 132 -9.89 8.57 12.36
CA GLN A 132 -9.46 9.71 13.20
C GLN A 132 -8.59 10.73 12.42
N CYS A 133 -8.46 10.58 11.10
CA CYS A 133 -7.66 11.49 10.29
C CYS A 133 -8.54 12.30 9.35
N LYS A 134 -8.15 13.56 9.17
CA LYS A 134 -8.62 14.35 8.03
C LYS A 134 -7.96 13.82 6.77
N ILE A 135 -8.76 13.37 5.80
CA ILE A 135 -8.29 12.85 4.52
C ILE A 135 -8.45 13.93 3.44
N ILE A 136 -7.33 14.41 2.92
CA ILE A 136 -7.27 15.30 1.74
C ILE A 136 -6.91 14.45 0.54
N TYR A 137 -7.47 14.74 -0.63
CA TYR A 137 -7.17 13.99 -1.84
C TYR A 137 -7.08 14.87 -3.08
N LYS A 138 -6.24 14.45 -4.03
CA LYS A 138 -6.07 15.10 -5.33
C LYS A 138 -5.66 14.07 -6.38
N PHE A 139 -6.34 14.08 -7.52
CA PHE A 139 -5.81 13.41 -8.71
C PHE A 139 -4.64 14.24 -9.24
N GLN A 140 -3.45 13.65 -9.28
CA GLN A 140 -2.27 14.29 -9.87
C GLN A 140 -2.28 14.15 -11.39
N ASN A 141 -2.83 13.05 -11.89
CA ASN A 141 -3.15 12.80 -13.29
C ASN A 141 -4.19 11.66 -13.36
N GLU A 142 -4.57 11.25 -14.57
CA GLU A 142 -5.57 10.20 -14.81
C GLU A 142 -5.16 8.81 -14.28
N TYR A 143 -3.89 8.62 -13.95
CA TYR A 143 -3.31 7.35 -13.49
C TYR A 143 -2.92 7.38 -12.00
N MET A 144 -3.10 8.49 -11.29
CA MET A 144 -2.64 8.62 -9.91
C MET A 144 -3.59 9.46 -9.05
N LEU A 145 -4.20 8.79 -8.07
CA LEU A 145 -4.91 9.45 -6.97
C LEU A 145 -3.98 9.52 -5.76
N LYS A 146 -3.64 10.73 -5.33
CA LYS A 146 -2.93 10.96 -4.07
C LYS A 146 -3.95 11.24 -2.96
N LEU A 147 -3.84 10.53 -1.84
CA LEU A 147 -4.44 10.87 -0.57
C LEU A 147 -3.37 11.37 0.39
N GLU A 148 -3.78 12.21 1.32
CA GLU A 148 -2.99 12.67 2.46
C GLU A 148 -3.89 12.57 3.70
N ALA A 149 -3.53 11.69 4.63
CA ALA A 149 -4.18 11.54 5.91
C ALA A 149 -3.36 12.29 6.96
N SER A 150 -3.94 13.33 7.55
CA SER A 150 -3.35 14.06 8.68
C SER A 150 -4.11 13.72 9.95
N GLN A 151 -3.41 13.45 11.05
CA GLN A 151 -4.06 13.38 12.37
C GLN A 151 -4.78 14.70 12.62
N GLU A 152 -6.04 14.62 13.06
CA GLU A 152 -6.64 15.78 13.70
C GLU A 152 -5.88 15.96 15.02
N ASN A 153 -5.32 17.15 15.25
CA ASN A 153 -4.83 17.49 16.59
C ASN A 153 -6.04 17.45 17.51
N ILE A 154 -6.19 16.36 18.26
CA ILE A 154 -7.02 16.35 19.45
C ILE A 154 -6.20 17.18 20.45
N ILE A 155 -6.53 18.48 20.53
CA ILE A 155 -6.00 19.42 21.53
C ILE A 155 -6.49 18.98 22.91
#